data_AF-A0A538LBG7-F1
#
_entry.id   AF-A0A538LBG7-F1
#
_cell.length_a   1.000
_cell.length_b   1.000
_cell.length_c   1.000
_cell.angle_alpha   90.00
_cell.angle_beta   90.00
_cell.angle_gamma   90.00
#
_symmetry.space_group_name_H-M   'P 1'
#
loop_
_entity.id
_entity.type
_entity.pdbx_description
1 polymer ?
#
loop_
_entity_poly.entity_id
_entity_poly.type
_entity_poly.pdbx_seq_one_letter_code
_entity_poly.pdbx_strand_id
1 'polypeptide(L)'
;MRERWFGATGRRVPELAREGEVDVGGALVLDAVDVDAARRAFDAGTPVVVRAASAEAVKAALARPEVSCVLVPPDRDDLLVLDLTELTYG
;
A
#
# COMPACT_ATOMS: atom_id res chain seq x y z
N MET A 1 -9.25 -10.20 -2.97
CA MET A 1 -8.05 -9.34 -2.88
C MET A 1 -8.07 -8.38 -4.06
N ARG A 2 -8.11 -7.07 -3.83
CA ARG A 2 -8.17 -6.07 -4.90
C ARG A 2 -6.75 -5.73 -5.39
N GLU A 3 -6.64 -5.34 -6.65
CA GLU A 3 -5.37 -5.00 -7.30
C GLU A 3 -5.37 -3.57 -7.81
N ARG A 4 -4.24 -2.88 -7.67
CA ARG A 4 -4.01 -1.50 -8.12
C ARG A 4 -2.89 -1.44 -9.15
N TRP A 5 -2.89 -0.37 -9.94
CA TRP A 5 -1.79 -0.05 -10.85
C TRP A 5 -0.54 0.34 -10.04
N PHE A 6 0.60 -0.22 -10.42
CA PHE A 6 1.88 0.08 -9.79
C PHE A 6 2.55 1.24 -10.51
N GLY A 7 2.12 2.46 -10.18
CA GLY A 7 2.52 3.68 -10.88
C GLY A 7 2.36 3.57 -12.40
N ALA A 8 3.32 4.10 -13.14
CA ALA A 8 3.36 4.07 -14.60
C ALA A 8 4.04 2.81 -15.19
N THR A 9 4.31 1.78 -14.38
CA THR A 9 5.09 0.61 -14.83
C THR A 9 4.30 -0.36 -15.72
N GLY A 10 2.98 -0.20 -15.83
CA GLY A 10 2.11 -1.10 -16.59
C GLY A 10 1.83 -2.45 -15.92
N ARG A 11 2.32 -2.69 -14.69
CA ARG A 11 1.98 -3.88 -13.89
C ARG A 11 0.85 -3.56 -12.90
N ARG A 12 0.05 -4.58 -12.57
CA ARG A 12 -0.87 -4.55 -11.44
C ARG A 12 -0.27 -5.31 -10.27
N VAL A 13 -0.49 -4.80 -9.06
CA VAL A 13 -0.05 -5.43 -7.81
C VAL A 13 -1.24 -5.53 -6.85
N PRO A 14 -1.20 -6.47 -5.89
CA PRO A 14 -2.18 -6.46 -4.82
C PRO A 14 -2.11 -5.14 -4.03
N GLU A 15 -3.26 -4.63 -3.59
CA GLU A 15 -3.26 -3.41 -2.77
C GLU A 15 -2.69 -3.65 -1.36
N LEU A 16 -2.64 -4.89 -0.89
CA LEU A 16 -2.08 -5.32 0.39
C LEU A 16 -1.28 -6.61 0.19
N ALA A 17 -0.04 -6.69 0.68
CA ALA A 17 0.81 -7.87 0.57
C ALA A 17 1.78 -7.98 1.75
N ARG A 18 2.38 -9.15 1.96
CA ARG A 18 3.47 -9.31 2.93
C ARG A 18 4.74 -8.66 2.38
N GLU A 19 5.57 -8.10 3.26
CA GLU A 19 6.92 -7.68 2.90
C GLU A 19 7.70 -8.82 2.22
N GLY A 20 8.26 -8.53 1.05
CA GLY A 20 9.01 -9.50 0.24
C GLY A 20 8.20 -10.29 -0.78
N GLU A 21 6.85 -10.20 -0.78
CA GLU A 21 6.02 -10.89 -1.78
C GLU A 21 5.88 -10.11 -3.09
N VAL A 22 5.95 -8.78 -3.01
CA VAL A 22 5.84 -7.89 -4.17
C VAL A 22 7.20 -7.29 -4.46
N ASP A 23 7.65 -7.38 -5.71
CA ASP A 23 8.81 -6.62 -6.18
C ASP A 23 8.47 -5.13 -6.20
N VAL A 24 9.07 -4.39 -5.26
CA VAL A 24 8.91 -2.94 -5.10
C VAL A 24 10.01 -2.12 -5.78
N GLY A 25 10.81 -2.74 -6.65
CA GLY A 25 11.87 -2.05 -7.40
C GLY A 25 11.35 -0.81 -8.14
N GLY A 26 11.98 0.34 -7.87
CA GLY A 26 11.62 1.63 -8.48
C GLY A 26 10.43 2.34 -7.84
N ALA A 27 9.87 1.83 -6.74
CA ALA A 27 8.85 2.52 -5.97
C ALA A 27 9.43 3.45 -4.89
N LEU A 28 8.66 4.47 -4.54
CA LEU A 28 8.82 5.18 -3.28
C LEU A 28 8.23 4.32 -2.16
N VAL A 29 9.08 3.84 -1.26
CA VAL A 29 8.67 3.08 -0.07
C VAL A 29 8.66 4.00 1.14
N LEU A 30 7.53 4.09 1.83
CA LEU A 30 7.34 4.93 3.01
C LEU A 30 7.01 4.05 4.23
N ASP A 31 7.54 4.39 5.39
CA ASP A 31 7.19 3.70 6.67
C ASP A 31 5.92 4.25 7.32
N ALA A 32 5.40 5.36 6.81
CA ALA A 32 4.14 5.98 7.21
C ALA A 32 3.54 6.78 6.05
N VAL A 33 2.25 7.11 6.13
CA VAL A 33 1.59 7.92 5.10
C VAL A 33 2.12 9.35 5.14
N ASP A 34 2.89 9.71 4.12
CA ASP A 34 3.27 11.09 3.80
C ASP A 34 2.52 11.52 2.53
N VAL A 35 1.51 12.39 2.72
CA VAL A 35 0.61 12.83 1.65
C VAL A 35 1.35 13.60 0.57
N ASP A 36 2.29 14.46 0.96
CA ASP A 36 3.01 15.31 0.03
C ASP A 36 4.03 14.51 -0.78
N ALA A 37 4.72 13.57 -0.13
CA ALA A 37 5.64 12.67 -0.82
C ALA A 37 4.89 11.71 -1.76
N ALA A 38 3.77 11.14 -1.32
CA ALA A 38 2.94 10.26 -2.13
C ALA A 38 2.39 10.99 -3.37
N ARG A 39 1.91 12.23 -3.21
CA ARG A 39 1.42 13.04 -4.32
C ARG A 39 2.50 13.32 -5.35
N ARG A 40 3.69 13.78 -4.91
CA ARG A 40 4.82 14.04 -5.83
C ARG A 40 5.25 12.79 -6.61
N ALA A 41 5.31 11.65 -5.94
CA ALA A 41 5.67 10.39 -6.58
C ALA A 41 4.62 9.96 -7.61
N PHE A 42 3.34 10.05 -7.25
CA PHE A 42 2.22 9.74 -8.14
C PHE A 42 2.22 10.63 -9.39
N ASP A 43 2.39 11.94 -9.22
CA ASP A 43 2.46 12.89 -10.33
C ASP A 43 3.66 12.61 -11.26
N ALA A 44 4.75 12.08 -10.71
CA ALA A 44 5.92 11.64 -11.46
C ALA A 44 5.79 10.22 -12.06
N GLY A 45 4.64 9.54 -11.87
CA GLY A 45 4.42 8.15 -12.31
C GLY A 45 5.19 7.11 -11.51
N THR A 46 5.81 7.50 -10.39
CA THR A 46 6.54 6.61 -9.49
C THR A 46 5.54 5.85 -8.61
N PRO A 47 5.59 4.51 -8.55
CA PRO A 47 4.73 3.74 -7.68
C PRO A 47 4.95 4.11 -6.20
N VAL A 48 3.89 4.15 -5.41
CA VAL A 48 3.97 4.44 -3.97
C VAL A 48 3.60 3.19 -3.18
N VAL A 49 4.48 2.82 -2.27
CA VAL A 49 4.31 1.69 -1.35
C VAL A 49 4.42 2.19 0.08
N VAL A 50 3.53 1.74 0.95
CA VAL A 50 3.57 2.10 2.38
C VAL A 50 3.71 0.83 3.21
N ARG A 51 4.66 0.80 4.14
CA ARG A 51 4.74 -0.23 5.16
C ARG A 51 3.81 0.12 6.31
N ALA A 52 3.07 -0.86 6.79
CA ALA A 52 2.11 -0.67 7.86
C ALA A 52 2.08 -1.88 8.79
N ALA A 53 2.14 -1.62 10.10
CA ALA A 53 2.13 -2.65 11.14
C ALA A 53 0.85 -2.63 11.99
N SER A 54 -0.22 -1.97 11.54
CA SER A 54 -1.51 -1.96 12.23
C SER A 54 -2.67 -1.82 11.24
N ALA A 55 -3.87 -2.24 11.65
CA ALA A 55 -5.07 -2.13 10.82
C ALA A 55 -5.39 -0.66 10.48
N GLU A 56 -5.19 0.26 11.42
CA GLU A 56 -5.39 1.70 11.24
C GLU A 56 -4.40 2.26 10.22
N ALA A 57 -3.12 1.88 10.30
CA ALA A 57 -2.09 2.31 9.36
C ALA A 57 -2.37 1.76 7.94
N VAL A 58 -2.78 0.49 7.83
CA VAL A 58 -3.17 -0.12 6.55
C VAL A 58 -4.34 0.65 5.94
N LYS A 59 -5.39 0.93 6.73
CA LYS A 59 -6.55 1.73 6.27
C LYS A 59 -6.16 3.13 5.83
N ALA A 60 -5.36 3.83 6.65
CA ALA A 60 -4.92 5.19 6.34
C ALA A 60 -4.13 5.25 5.03
N ALA A 61 -3.34 4.22 4.74
CA ALA A 61 -2.60 4.09 3.48
C ALA A 61 -3.52 3.75 2.30
N LEU A 62 -4.43 2.77 2.44
CA LEU A 62 -5.35 2.36 1.36
C LEU A 62 -6.40 3.40 1.00
N ALA A 63 -6.73 4.29 1.94
CA ALA A 63 -7.59 5.46 1.68
C ALA A 63 -6.95 6.46 0.70
N ARG A 64 -5.64 6.36 0.44
CA ARG A 64 -4.94 7.21 -0.52
C ARG A 64 -5.02 6.59 -1.92
N PRO A 65 -5.55 7.31 -2.93
CA PRO A 65 -5.55 6.82 -4.31
C PRO A 65 -4.13 6.70 -4.89
N GLU A 66 -3.17 7.47 -4.36
CA GLU A 66 -1.77 7.46 -4.78
C GLU A 66 -1.03 6.16 -4.39
N VAL A 67 -1.50 5.46 -3.35
CA VAL A 67 -0.85 4.25 -2.84
C VAL A 67 -1.20 3.05 -3.72
N SER A 68 -0.18 2.44 -4.30
CA SER A 68 -0.29 1.24 -5.14
C SER A 68 -0.36 -0.05 -4.32
N CYS A 69 0.40 -0.13 -3.22
CA CYS A 69 0.46 -1.33 -2.39
C CYS A 69 0.81 -0.96 -0.93
N VAL A 70 0.21 -1.66 0.02
CA VAL A 70 0.59 -1.65 1.43
C VAL A 70 1.31 -2.94 1.76
N LEU A 71 2.49 -2.83 2.38
CA LEU A 71 3.24 -3.97 2.85
C LEU A 71 3.07 -4.14 4.36
N VAL A 72 2.77 -5.37 4.78
CA VAL A 72 2.73 -5.71 6.21
C VAL A 72 3.96 -6.54 6.59
N PRO A 73 4.51 -6.35 7.79
CA PRO A 73 5.58 -7.18 8.32
C PRO A 73 5.24 -8.67 8.28
N PRO A 74 6.23 -9.57 8.12
CA PRO A 74 6.00 -11.01 8.03
C PRO A 74 5.48 -11.63 9.33
N ASP A 75 5.64 -10.97 10.48
CA ASP A 75 5.07 -11.36 11.77
C ASP A 75 3.60 -10.92 11.94
N ARG A 76 3.03 -10.23 10.94
CA ARG A 76 1.70 -9.62 10.99
C ARG A 76 0.76 -10.12 9.89
N ASP A 77 0.77 -11.42 9.67
CA ASP A 77 -0.14 -12.11 8.75
C ASP A 77 -1.63 -11.92 9.09
N ASP A 78 -1.94 -11.62 10.36
CA ASP A 78 -3.27 -11.22 10.81
C ASP A 78 -3.81 -10.01 10.04
N LEU A 79 -2.92 -9.14 9.56
CA LEU A 79 -3.30 -7.95 8.79
C LEU A 79 -3.70 -8.26 7.34
N LEU A 80 -3.22 -9.37 6.76
CA LEU A 80 -3.51 -9.75 5.37
C LEU A 80 -4.94 -10.26 5.18
N VAL A 81 -5.51 -10.82 6.24
CA VAL A 81 -6.88 -11.36 6.26
C VAL A 81 -7.91 -10.34 6.75
N LEU A 82 -7.49 -9.09 7.04
CA LEU A 82 -8.41 -8.04 7.46
C LEU A 82 -9.50 -7.86 6.41
N ASP A 83 -10.75 -7.98 6.84
CA ASP A 83 -11.89 -7.51 6.06
C ASP A 83 -11.89 -5.97 6.12
N LEU A 84 -11.17 -5.37 5.19
CA LEU A 84 -11.08 -3.91 5.03
C LEU A 84 -12.47 -3.26 4.84
N THR A 85 -13.48 -4.06 4.45
CA THR A 85 -14.86 -3.61 4.24
C THR A 85 -15.60 -3.36 5.56
N GLU A 86 -15.42 -4.21 6.58
CA GLU A 86 -16.08 -4.03 7.89
C GLU A 86 -15.50 -2.84 8.68
N LEU A 87 -14.22 -2.58 8.50
CA LEU A 87 -13.46 -1.59 9.24
C LEU A 87 -13.67 -0.14 8.75
N THR A 88 -14.42 0.07 7.66
CA THR A 88 -14.74 1.41 7.10
C THR A 88 -16.09 1.95 7.60
N TYR A 89 -16.90 1.11 8.28
CA TYR A 89 -18.24 1.47 8.79
C TYR A 89 -18.45 1.17 10.30
N GLY A 90 -17.36 0.95 11.05
CA GLY A 90 -17.38 0.83 12.52
C GLY A 90 -17.19 2.16 13.23
#